data_AF-S7PZW9-F1
#
_entry.id   AF-S7PZW9-F1
#
_cell.length_a   1.000
_cell.length_b   1.000
_cell.length_c   1.000
_cell.angle_alpha   90.00
_cell.angle_beta   90.00
_cell.angle_gamma   90.00
#
_symmetry.space_group_name_H-M   'P 1'
#
loop_
_entity.id
_entity.type
_entity.pdbx_description
1 polymer ?
#
loop_
_entity_poly.entity_id
_entity_poly.type
_entity_poly.pdbx_seq_one_letter_code
_entity_poly.pdbx_strand_id
1 'polypeptide(L)'
;MPLTKDLLYPSPEEEKRKHKKCLVQRPNSYFMDVKCPGCYKITTALGHAQTVVSCVGCSIALSAYKGRSRAYRGGAFRKKLQKKHPESR
;
A
#
# COMPACT_ATOMS: atom_id res chain seq x y z
N MET A 1 24.31 -29.94 0.87
CA MET A 1 24.11 -29.11 -0.33
C MET A 1 22.66 -28.66 -0.32
N PRO A 2 22.34 -27.36 -0.14
CA PRO A 2 20.94 -26.96 -0.19
C PRO A 2 20.46 -27.19 -1.63
N LEU A 3 19.27 -27.79 -1.76
CA LEU A 3 18.55 -27.94 -3.03
C LEU A 3 18.71 -26.68 -3.88
N THR A 4 19.09 -26.87 -5.13
CA THR A 4 19.29 -25.83 -6.15
C THR A 4 18.07 -24.91 -6.16
N LYS A 5 18.21 -23.70 -5.62
CA LYS A 5 17.11 -22.73 -5.58
C LYS A 5 16.83 -22.28 -7.00
N ASP A 6 15.60 -22.47 -7.47
CA ASP A 6 15.17 -21.97 -8.77
C ASP A 6 15.20 -20.43 -8.75
N LEU A 7 16.10 -19.86 -9.55
CA LEU A 7 16.28 -18.42 -9.67
C LEU A 7 15.29 -17.78 -10.64
N LEU A 8 14.76 -18.56 -11.59
CA LEU A 8 13.90 -18.07 -12.66
C LEU A 8 12.42 -18.08 -12.23
N TYR A 9 12.00 -19.07 -11.44
CA TYR A 9 10.62 -19.21 -10.98
C TYR A 9 10.52 -19.36 -9.45
N PRO A 10 10.88 -18.32 -8.67
CA PRO A 10 10.74 -18.37 -7.22
C PRO A 10 9.26 -18.46 -6.80
N SER A 11 8.99 -19.13 -5.68
CA SER A 11 7.64 -19.17 -5.10
C SER A 11 7.18 -17.75 -4.70
N PRO A 12 5.88 -17.42 -4.86
CA PRO A 12 5.34 -16.11 -4.47
C PRO A 12 5.52 -15.81 -2.97
N GLU A 13 5.64 -16.84 -2.13
CA GLU A 13 5.91 -16.68 -0.70
C GLU A 13 7.35 -16.28 -0.43
N GLU A 14 8.29 -16.90 -1.13
CA GLU A 14 9.71 -16.58 -1.05
C GLU A 14 9.98 -15.16 -1.58
N GLU A 15 9.30 -14.77 -2.66
CA GLU A 15 9.45 -13.43 -3.22
C GLU A 15 8.89 -12.34 -2.30
N LYS A 16 7.80 -12.60 -1.57
CA LYS A 16 7.23 -11.67 -0.57
C LYS A 16 8.13 -11.48 0.65
N ARG A 17 8.95 -12.48 1.00
CA ARG A 17 9.92 -12.41 2.11
C ARG A 17 11.17 -11.61 1.73
N LYS A 18 11.48 -11.50 0.45
CA LYS A 18 12.59 -10.68 -0.04
C LYS A 18 12.31 -9.20 0.22
N HIS A 19 13.38 -8.42 0.35
CA HIS A 19 13.29 -6.97 0.34
C HIS A 19 12.82 -6.47 -1.05
N LYS A 20 12.88 -5.16 -1.34
CA LYS A 20 12.56 -4.59 -2.66
C LYS A 20 13.40 -5.14 -3.84
N LYS A 21 14.39 -6.00 -3.57
CA LYS A 21 15.21 -6.75 -4.54
C LYS A 21 14.56 -8.12 -4.83
N CYS A 22 13.36 -8.10 -5.41
CA CYS A 22 12.67 -9.29 -5.93
C CYS A 22 13.20 -9.63 -7.34
N LEU A 23 12.69 -10.70 -7.98
CA LEU A 23 13.11 -11.06 -9.35
C LEU A 23 12.85 -9.90 -10.31
N VAL A 24 11.67 -9.30 -10.19
CA VAL A 24 11.30 -8.02 -10.82
C VAL A 24 11.07 -6.99 -9.73
N GLN A 25 11.68 -5.81 -9.87
CA GLN A 25 11.54 -4.75 -8.88
C GLN A 25 10.12 -4.18 -8.87
N ARG A 26 9.55 -4.01 -7.69
CA ARG A 26 8.28 -3.32 -7.48
C ARG A 26 8.23 -2.61 -6.12
N PRO A 27 7.48 -1.52 -6.00
CA PRO A 27 7.27 -0.89 -4.71
C PRO A 27 6.46 -1.78 -3.76
N ASN A 28 6.81 -1.75 -2.46
CA ASN A 28 6.04 -2.42 -1.40
C ASN A 28 4.89 -1.54 -0.86
N SER A 29 4.85 -0.27 -1.26
CA SER A 29 3.78 0.68 -0.92
C SER A 29 2.57 0.48 -1.85
N TYR A 30 1.39 0.84 -1.34
CA TYR A 30 0.14 0.78 -2.09
C TYR A 30 -0.69 2.03 -1.83
N PHE A 31 -1.58 2.37 -2.76
CA PHE A 31 -2.60 3.39 -2.54
C PHE A 31 -3.77 2.80 -1.77
N MET A 32 -4.34 3.58 -0.86
CA MET A 32 -5.52 3.20 -0.09
C MET A 32 -6.56 4.30 -0.16
N ASP A 33 -7.82 3.90 -0.13
CA ASP A 33 -8.96 4.78 0.04
C ASP A 33 -9.31 4.83 1.52
N VAL A 34 -9.28 6.02 2.11
CA VAL A 34 -9.67 6.27 3.50
C VAL A 34 -11.01 6.99 3.50
N LYS A 35 -11.98 6.42 4.19
CA LYS A 35 -13.31 7.02 4.36
C LYS A 35 -13.31 7.91 5.60
N CYS A 36 -13.70 9.17 5.44
CA CYS A 36 -13.88 10.08 6.57
C CYS A 36 -15.12 9.70 7.39
N PRO A 37 -15.04 9.58 8.73
CA PRO A 37 -16.21 9.28 9.55
C PRO A 37 -17.22 10.44 9.62
N GLY A 38 -16.79 11.70 9.39
CA GLY A 38 -17.66 12.88 9.50
C GLY A 38 -18.44 13.21 8.22
N CYS A 39 -17.77 13.25 7.06
CA CYS A 39 -18.41 13.62 5.79
C CYS A 39 -18.57 12.48 4.79
N TYR A 40 -18.17 11.25 5.15
CA TYR A 40 -18.26 10.04 4.32
C TYR A 40 -17.52 10.10 2.96
N LYS A 41 -16.82 11.21 2.67
CA LYS A 41 -15.99 11.37 1.48
C LYS A 41 -14.79 10.44 1.54
N ILE A 42 -14.45 9.89 0.38
CA ILE A 42 -13.31 8.98 0.19
C ILE A 42 -12.11 9.80 -0.28
N THR A 43 -10.99 9.69 0.42
CA THR A 43 -9.72 10.32 0.04
C THR A 43 -8.69 9.24 -0.23
N THR A 44 -7.95 9.36 -1.33
CA THR A 44 -6.87 8.43 -1.65
C THR A 44 -5.57 8.87 -1.00
N ALA A 45 -4.93 7.98 -0.27
CA ALA A 45 -3.67 8.20 0.44
C ALA A 45 -2.63 7.15 0.04
N LEU A 46 -1.36 7.52 0.14
CA LEU A 46 -0.25 6.58 0.00
C LEU A 46 -0.03 5.83 1.32
N GLY A 47 0.16 4.50 1.24
CA GLY A 47 0.41 3.64 2.40
C GLY A 47 1.66 3.98 3.20
N HIS A 48 2.56 4.79 2.65
CA HIS A 48 3.77 5.33 3.28
C HIS A 48 3.83 6.86 3.11
N ALA A 49 2.70 7.55 3.24
CA ALA A 49 2.66 9.01 3.16
C ALA A 49 3.56 9.65 4.23
N GLN A 50 4.38 10.64 3.83
CA GLN A 50 5.21 11.43 4.75
C GLN A 50 4.41 12.56 5.43
N THR A 51 3.35 13.01 4.77
CA THR A 51 2.47 14.08 5.24
C THR A 51 1.18 13.51 5.82
N VAL A 52 0.57 14.27 6.73
CA VAL A 52 -0.77 13.97 7.23
C VAL A 52 -1.78 14.23 6.11
N VAL A 53 -2.50 13.19 5.69
CA VAL A 53 -3.60 13.35 4.72
C VAL A 53 -4.82 13.87 5.48
N SER A 54 -5.29 15.05 5.12
CA SER A 54 -6.48 15.68 5.69
C SER A 54 -7.68 15.52 4.76
N CYS A 55 -8.88 15.48 5.35
CA CYS A 55 -10.12 15.53 4.58
C CYS A 55 -10.43 16.98 4.15
N VAL A 56 -10.67 17.21 2.85
CA VAL A 56 -11.00 18.55 2.31
C VAL A 56 -12.28 19.15 2.91
N GLY A 57 -13.25 18.32 3.30
CA GLY A 57 -14.55 18.78 3.81
C GLY A 57 -14.63 18.94 5.33
N CYS A 58 -13.78 18.26 6.10
CA CYS A 58 -13.82 18.30 7.57
C CYS A 58 -12.54 18.86 8.19
N SER A 59 -11.47 19.07 7.41
CA SER A 59 -10.12 19.43 7.89
C SER A 59 -9.53 18.46 8.93
N ILE A 60 -10.16 17.29 9.14
CA ILE A 60 -9.72 16.24 10.05
C ILE A 60 -8.58 15.45 9.39
N ALA A 61 -7.55 15.15 10.16
CA ALA A 61 -6.48 14.24 9.78
C ALA A 61 -7.01 12.81 9.61
N LEU A 62 -6.93 12.26 8.40
CA LEU A 62 -7.39 10.90 8.06
C LEU A 62 -6.29 9.84 8.26
N SER A 63 -5.02 10.21 8.17
CA SER A 63 -3.90 9.29 8.34
C SER A 63 -2.72 9.91 9.10
N ALA A 64 -2.07 9.14 9.97
CA ALA A 64 -0.90 9.57 10.71
C ALA A 64 0.43 9.11 10.07
N TYR A 65 1.47 9.95 10.20
CA TYR A 65 2.84 9.66 9.77
C TYR A 65 3.55 8.78 10.82
N LYS A 66 3.57 7.46 10.60
CA LYS A 66 4.42 6.55 11.38
C LYS A 66 4.80 5.32 10.56
N GLY A 67 5.66 5.51 9.56
CA GLY A 67 6.08 4.44 8.65
C GLY A 67 4.97 4.07 7.68
N ARG A 68 4.09 3.12 8.06
CA ARG A 68 2.85 2.87 7.30
C ARG A 68 1.77 3.85 7.76
N SER A 69 1.04 4.44 6.82
CA SER A 69 -0.06 5.35 7.10
C SER A 69 -1.10 4.62 7.95
N ARG A 70 -1.25 5.05 9.21
CA ARG A 70 -2.27 4.52 10.11
C ARG A 70 -3.54 5.33 9.89
N ALA A 71 -4.64 4.67 9.54
CA ALA A 71 -5.93 5.34 9.47
C ALA A 71 -6.28 5.93 10.86
N TYR A 72 -6.93 7.10 10.87
CA TYR A 72 -7.45 7.71 12.08
C TYR A 72 -8.38 6.75 12.84
N ARG A 73 -8.46 6.85 14.18
CA ARG A 73 -9.31 5.96 15.01
C ARG A 73 -10.75 5.97 14.48
N GLY A 74 -11.28 4.80 14.13
CA GLY A 74 -12.63 4.65 13.58
C GLY A 74 -12.76 4.90 12.07
N GLY A 75 -11.68 5.23 11.36
CA GLY A 75 -11.68 5.37 9.90
C GLY A 75 -11.58 4.01 9.20
N ALA A 76 -12.48 3.76 8.25
CA ALA A 76 -12.40 2.60 7.37
C ALA A 76 -11.41 2.88 6.23
N PHE A 77 -10.59 1.88 5.89
CA PHE A 77 -9.70 1.96 4.73
C PHE A 77 -9.80 0.72 3.83
N ARG A 78 -9.60 0.93 2.53
CA ARG A 78 -9.54 -0.13 1.52
C ARG A 78 -8.27 0.01 0.70
N LYS A 79 -7.54 -1.07 0.48
CA LYS A 79 -6.40 -1.06 -0.47
C LYS A 79 -6.94 -0.92 -1.89
N LYS A 80 -6.45 0.05 -2.65
CA LYS A 80 -6.73 0.15 -4.08
C LYS A 80 -5.90 -0.88 -4.82
N LEU A 81 -6.57 -1.70 -5.63
CA LEU A 81 -5.87 -2.58 -6.56
C LEU A 81 -5.21 -1.70 -7.63
N GLN A 82 -3.90 -1.80 -7.78
CA GLN A 82 -3.24 -1.22 -8.95
C GLN A 82 -3.77 -1.97 -10.17
N LYS A 83 -4.46 -1.27 -11.08
CA LYS A 83 -4.75 -1.81 -12.40
C LYS A 83 -3.39 -2.08 -13.04
N LYS A 84 -3.09 -3.35 -13.33
CA LYS A 84 -1.92 -3.67 -14.15
C LYS A 84 -2.08 -2.94 -15.49
N HIS A 85 -1.01 -2.31 -15.98
CA HIS A 85 -1.01 -1.82 -17.36
C HIS A 85 -1.29 -3.02 -18.27
N PRO A 86 -2.14 -2.90 -19.31
CA PRO A 86 -2.51 -4.04 -20.15
C PRO A 86 -1.31 -4.75 -20.82
N GLU A 87 -0.13 -4.11 -20.83
CA GLU A 87 1.11 -4.65 -21.42
C GLU A 87 2.06 -5.33 -20.43
N SER A 88 1.71 -5.46 -19.14
CA SER A 88 2.57 -6.16 -18.16
C SER A 88 2.26 -7.66 -18.10
N ARG A 89 2.39 -8.35 -19.24
CA ARG A 89 2.43 -9.82 -19.30
C ARG A 89 3.83 -10.29 -19.67
#